data_AF-A0A8K0UJ61-F1
#
_entry.id   AF-A0A8K0UJ61-F1
#
_cell.length_a   1.000
_cell.length_b   1.000
_cell.length_c   1.000
_cell.angle_alpha   90.00
_cell.angle_beta   90.00
_cell.angle_gamma   90.00
#
_symmetry.space_group_name_H-M   'P 1'
#
loop_
_entity.id
_entity.type
_entity.pdbx_description
1 polymer ?
#
loop_
_entity_poly.entity_id
_entity_poly.type
_entity_poly.pdbx_seq_one_letter_code
_entity_poly.pdbx_strand_id
1 'polypeptide(L)'
;MRKLSVCNACKIACYCSKDCQRTDWQKHKSMCRQQTACREMLKSFANSPAGLLGRLFLPDGISAYEYYERLDRWVEFHKLVLSECAIFGLELHRDVSNCQRQVMYVGVRPRVRDEHKDKHGKFFSFVAAYPIDISEALERYPPSCPTSLAYLKKRQDDSLKDGKGNVAGMIVEVFDGPSNLIPLTSLREEMLKDRQYPGVKWRECLMFHIDSGLKLTPKTMRF
;
A
#
# COMPACT_ATOMS: atom_id res chain seq x y z
N MET A 1 0.83 -23.86 -1.86
CA MET A 1 1.26 -22.47 -1.54
C MET A 1 2.25 -22.54 -0.38
N ARG A 2 3.45 -21.96 -0.50
CA ARG A 2 4.37 -21.81 0.65
C ARG A 2 3.85 -20.70 1.56
N LYS A 3 3.83 -20.94 2.87
CA LYS A 3 3.44 -19.93 3.88
C LYS A 3 4.58 -18.94 4.05
N LEU A 4 4.34 -17.66 3.77
CA LEU A 4 5.32 -16.60 4.00
C LEU A 4 5.37 -16.24 5.49
N SER A 5 6.57 -15.99 6.01
CA SER A 5 6.80 -15.46 7.35
C SER A 5 6.94 -13.94 7.28
N VAL A 6 6.23 -13.23 8.16
CA VAL A 6 6.35 -11.77 8.32
C VAL A 6 7.44 -11.41 9.33
N CYS A 7 8.13 -10.29 9.12
CA CYS A 7 9.09 -9.75 10.09
C CYS A 7 8.39 -9.49 11.42
N ASN A 8 8.89 -10.08 12.50
CA ASN A 8 8.22 -9.99 13.80
C ASN A 8 8.23 -8.60 14.44
N ALA A 9 9.18 -7.75 14.07
CA ALA A 9 9.30 -6.40 14.62
C ALA A 9 8.39 -5.40 13.90
N CYS A 10 8.55 -5.23 12.58
CA CYS A 10 7.76 -4.25 11.84
C CYS A 10 6.43 -4.80 11.29
N LYS A 11 6.27 -6.13 11.16
CA LYS A 11 5.11 -6.81 10.55
C LYS A 11 4.82 -6.44 9.08
N ILE A 12 5.71 -5.69 8.42
CA ILE A 12 5.57 -5.22 7.03
C ILE A 12 6.26 -6.16 6.02
N ALA A 13 7.52 -6.52 6.27
CA ALA A 13 8.28 -7.34 5.32
C ALA A 13 7.89 -8.82 5.39
N CYS A 14 7.74 -9.47 4.23
CA CYS A 14 7.41 -10.88 4.08
C CYS A 14 8.58 -11.66 3.48
N TYR A 15 8.83 -12.86 4.00
CA TYR A 15 9.94 -13.72 3.59
C TYR A 15 9.45 -15.16 3.40
N CYS A 16 10.05 -15.89 2.46
CA CYS A 16 9.73 -17.30 2.28
C CYS A 16 10.46 -18.23 3.27
N SER A 17 11.52 -17.74 3.92
CA SER A 17 12.28 -18.45 4.95
C SER A 17 13.00 -17.48 5.89
N LYS A 18 13.46 -17.98 7.04
CA LYS A 18 14.32 -17.22 7.97
C LYS A 18 15.65 -16.83 7.34
N ASP A 19 16.16 -17.63 6.41
CA ASP A 19 17.42 -17.34 5.72
C ASP A 19 17.26 -16.14 4.80
N CYS A 20 16.17 -16.06 4.04
CA CYS A 20 15.86 -14.87 3.23
C CYS A 20 15.72 -13.62 4.10
N GLN A 21 15.13 -13.74 5.29
CA GLN A 21 15.06 -12.63 6.25
C GLN A 21 16.44 -12.19 6.73
N ARG A 22 17.33 -13.14 7.07
CA ARG A 22 18.69 -12.85 7.54
C ARG A 22 19.53 -12.17 6.45
N THR A 23 19.43 -12.66 5.22
CA THR A 23 20.12 -12.06 4.06
C THR A 23 19.65 -10.63 3.79
N ASP A 24 18.34 -10.37 3.89
CA ASP A 24 17.77 -9.04 3.69
C ASP A 24 17.99 -8.10 4.91
N TRP A 25 18.37 -8.63 6.07
CA TRP A 25 18.41 -7.87 7.33
C TRP A 25 19.27 -6.61 7.26
N GLN A 26 20.43 -6.65 6.59
CA GLN A 26 21.29 -5.47 6.46
C GLN A 26 20.61 -4.34 5.69
N LYS A 27 19.78 -4.67 4.69
CA LYS A 27 18.99 -3.70 3.92
C LYS A 27 17.70 -3.30 4.67
N HIS A 28 17.08 -4.24 5.38
CA HIS A 28 15.79 -4.05 6.07
C HIS A 28 15.89 -3.31 7.42
N LYS A 29 16.99 -3.46 8.16
CA LYS A 29 17.11 -3.06 9.57
C LYS A 29 16.77 -1.60 9.84
N SER A 30 17.23 -0.68 9.01
CA SER A 30 16.95 0.77 9.18
C SER A 30 15.46 1.06 9.06
N MET A 31 14.83 0.57 7.99
CA MET A 31 13.39 0.69 7.78
C MET A 31 12.61 0.01 8.91
N CYS A 32 13.02 -1.19 9.33
CA CYS A 32 12.37 -1.90 10.41
C CYS A 32 12.33 -1.07 11.70
N ARG A 33 13.46 -0.43 12.05
CA ARG A 33 13.56 0.44 13.24
C ARG A 33 12.68 1.67 13.13
N GLN A 34 12.69 2.34 11.98
CA GLN A 34 11.85 3.52 11.73
C GLN A 34 10.36 3.19 11.85
N GLN A 35 9.95 2.07 11.25
CA GLN A 35 8.56 1.61 11.30
C GLN A 35 8.12 1.24 12.72
N THR A 36 8.95 0.49 13.45
CA THR A 36 8.67 0.18 14.86
C THR A 36 8.61 1.45 15.71
N ALA A 37 9.55 2.39 15.53
CA ALA A 37 9.55 3.65 16.27
C ALA A 37 8.30 4.50 16.00
N CYS A 38 7.88 4.63 14.74
CA CYS A 38 6.67 5.37 14.40
C CYS A 38 5.41 4.72 14.99
N ARG A 39 5.34 3.39 14.95
CA ARG A 39 4.24 2.65 15.57
C ARG A 39 4.17 2.88 17.08
N GLU A 40 5.32 2.83 17.78
CA GLU A 40 5.38 3.11 19.22
C GLU A 40 5.04 4.57 19.54
N MET A 41 5.49 5.53 18.72
CA MET A 41 5.12 6.94 18.88
C MET A 41 3.62 7.18 18.69
N LEU A 42 2.99 6.54 17.70
CA LEU A 42 1.54 6.62 17.50
C LEU A 42 0.79 6.01 18.68
N LYS A 43 1.28 4.90 19.22
CA LYS A 43 0.69 4.23 20.37
C LYS A 43 0.84 5.06 21.65
N SER A 44 1.98 5.70 21.87
CA SER A 44 2.17 6.59 23.03
C SER A 44 1.31 7.85 22.90
N PHE A 45 1.27 8.45 21.71
CA PHE A 45 0.41 9.60 21.42
C PHE A 45 -1.07 9.27 21.63
N ALA A 46 -1.54 8.10 21.20
CA ALA A 46 -2.92 7.64 21.39
C ALA A 46 -3.39 7.60 22.86
N ASN A 47 -2.45 7.49 23.80
CA ASN A 47 -2.72 7.48 25.24
C ASN A 47 -2.45 8.84 25.92
N SER A 48 -1.97 9.84 25.17
CA SER A 48 -1.78 11.20 25.67
C SER A 48 -3.11 11.97 25.73
N PRO A 49 -3.24 13.03 26.54
CA PRO A 49 -4.44 13.88 26.56
C PRO A 49 -4.82 14.42 25.16
N ALA A 50 -3.84 14.82 24.37
CA ALA A 50 -4.06 15.27 22.98
C ALA A 50 -4.57 14.14 22.08
N GLY A 51 -4.04 12.92 22.22
CA GLY A 51 -4.51 11.77 21.46
C GLY A 51 -5.90 11.30 21.87
N LEU A 52 -6.28 11.45 23.14
CA LEU A 52 -7.64 11.20 23.62
C LEU A 52 -8.63 12.21 23.02
N LEU A 53 -8.29 13.50 22.98
CA LEU A 53 -9.09 14.52 22.29
C LEU A 53 -9.16 14.24 20.77
N GLY A 54 -8.08 13.77 20.18
CA GLY A 54 -8.02 13.38 18.77
C GLY A 54 -9.07 12.34 18.36
N ARG A 55 -9.54 11.50 19.30
CA ARG A 55 -10.61 10.51 19.04
C ARG A 55 -11.93 11.17 18.64
N LEU A 56 -12.20 12.40 19.08
CA LEU A 56 -13.43 13.12 18.73
C LEU A 56 -13.48 13.52 17.26
N PHE A 57 -12.32 13.63 16.61
CA PHE A 57 -12.20 14.03 15.21
C PHE A 57 -11.97 12.85 14.28
N LEU A 58 -11.74 11.65 14.83
CA LEU A 58 -11.53 10.44 14.06
C LEU A 58 -12.81 9.61 13.96
N PRO A 59 -13.04 8.95 12.80
CA PRO A 59 -14.17 8.04 12.62
C PRO A 59 -14.26 7.01 13.74
N ASP A 60 -15.48 6.70 14.17
CA ASP A 60 -15.80 5.72 15.23
C ASP A 60 -15.23 6.01 16.62
N GLY A 61 -14.66 7.20 16.87
CA GLY A 61 -14.07 7.52 18.15
C GLY A 61 -12.76 6.77 18.43
N ILE A 62 -12.08 6.28 17.39
CA ILE A 62 -10.86 5.51 17.53
C ILE A 62 -9.62 6.40 17.66
N SER A 63 -8.56 5.84 18.24
CA SER A 63 -7.26 6.51 18.27
C SER A 63 -6.60 6.53 16.90
N ALA A 64 -5.65 7.47 16.70
CA ALA A 64 -4.83 7.51 15.50
C ALA A 64 -4.10 6.18 15.25
N TYR A 65 -3.63 5.51 16.31
CA TYR A 65 -3.00 4.19 16.23
C TYR A 65 -3.95 3.14 15.65
N GLU A 66 -5.17 3.02 16.18
CA GLU A 66 -6.19 2.08 15.68
C GLU A 66 -6.59 2.41 14.24
N TYR A 67 -6.63 3.70 13.89
CA TYR A 67 -6.90 4.16 12.54
C TYR A 67 -5.84 3.65 11.54
N TYR A 68 -4.55 3.78 11.88
CA TYR A 68 -3.45 3.21 11.08
C TYR A 68 -3.56 1.68 10.96
N GLU A 69 -3.86 0.97 12.05
CA GLU A 69 -4.03 -0.49 12.02
C GLU A 69 -5.22 -0.94 11.15
N ARG A 70 -6.28 -0.13 11.06
CA ARG A 70 -7.40 -0.38 10.15
C ARG A 70 -6.99 -0.17 8.70
N LEU A 71 -6.24 0.89 8.40
CA LEU A 71 -5.70 1.16 7.08
C LEU A 71 -4.80 0.02 6.60
N ASP A 72 -3.87 -0.44 7.43
CA ASP A 72 -2.97 -1.55 7.09
C ASP A 72 -3.75 -2.84 6.79
N ARG A 73 -4.75 -3.17 7.61
CA ARG A 73 -5.60 -4.35 7.39
C ARG A 73 -6.43 -4.24 6.13
N TRP A 74 -6.97 -3.05 5.83
CA TRP A 74 -7.74 -2.78 4.63
C TRP A 74 -6.86 -2.88 3.38
N VAL A 75 -5.65 -2.32 3.43
CA VAL A 75 -4.64 -2.43 2.36
C VAL A 75 -4.30 -3.88 2.08
N GLU A 76 -3.99 -4.68 3.12
CA GLU A 76 -3.66 -6.10 2.93
C GLU A 76 -4.87 -6.89 2.43
N PHE A 77 -6.09 -6.53 2.83
CA PHE A 77 -7.32 -7.13 2.31
C PHE A 77 -7.48 -6.90 0.80
N HIS A 78 -7.24 -5.67 0.33
CA HIS A 78 -7.41 -5.24 -1.06
C HIS A 78 -6.14 -5.33 -1.91
N LYS A 79 -5.04 -5.86 -1.35
CA LYS A 79 -3.72 -5.90 -1.99
C LYS A 79 -3.71 -6.42 -3.41
N LEU A 80 -4.49 -7.47 -3.70
CA LEU A 80 -4.57 -8.04 -5.04
C LEU A 80 -5.22 -7.06 -6.03
N VAL A 81 -6.40 -6.52 -5.72
CA VAL A 81 -7.05 -5.56 -6.63
C VAL A 81 -6.24 -4.29 -6.80
N LEU A 82 -5.61 -3.81 -5.72
CA LEU A 82 -4.71 -2.66 -5.74
C LEU A 82 -3.50 -2.89 -6.66
N SER A 83 -2.85 -4.06 -6.54
CA SER A 83 -1.70 -4.43 -7.37
C SER A 83 -2.08 -4.56 -8.84
N GLU A 84 -3.19 -5.25 -9.13
CA GLU A 84 -3.70 -5.44 -10.49
C GLU A 84 -4.03 -4.10 -11.14
N CYS A 85 -4.82 -3.26 -10.46
CA CYS A 85 -5.22 -1.97 -11.00
C CYS A 85 -4.05 -1.01 -11.16
N ALA A 86 -3.00 -1.10 -10.34
CA ALA A 86 -1.79 -0.32 -10.52
C ALA A 86 -0.98 -0.75 -11.74
N ILE A 87 -0.92 -2.05 -12.08
CA ILE A 87 -0.26 -2.53 -13.30
C ILE A 87 -0.93 -1.94 -14.56
N PHE A 88 -2.26 -1.86 -14.58
CA PHE A 88 -3.00 -1.28 -15.69
C PHE A 88 -3.01 0.25 -15.65
N GLY A 89 -3.17 0.86 -14.48
CA GLY A 89 -3.20 2.31 -14.31
C GLY A 89 -1.87 2.99 -14.62
N LEU A 90 -0.75 2.31 -14.38
CA LEU A 90 0.60 2.76 -14.77
C LEU A 90 1.05 2.23 -16.13
N GLU A 91 0.18 1.50 -16.83
CA GLU A 91 0.47 0.89 -18.14
C GLU A 91 1.74 0.02 -18.17
N LEU A 92 2.08 -0.64 -17.06
CA LEU A 92 3.32 -1.44 -16.95
C LEU A 92 3.35 -2.63 -17.91
N HIS A 93 2.19 -3.10 -18.35
CA HIS A 93 2.06 -4.14 -19.37
C HIS A 93 2.51 -3.67 -20.77
N ARG A 94 2.53 -2.35 -21.01
CA ARG A 94 3.01 -1.74 -22.26
C ARG A 94 4.44 -1.26 -22.13
N ASP A 95 4.70 -0.50 -21.06
CA ASP A 95 6.02 0.07 -20.77
C ASP A 95 6.34 -0.10 -19.29
N VAL A 96 7.20 -1.07 -18.98
CA VAL A 96 7.63 -1.32 -17.60
C VAL A 96 8.44 -0.15 -17.03
N SER A 97 9.08 0.68 -17.88
CA SER A 97 9.85 1.83 -17.43
C SER A 97 9.01 2.89 -16.70
N ASN A 98 7.68 2.88 -16.91
CA ASN A 98 6.74 3.72 -16.17
C ASN A 98 6.82 3.48 -14.66
N CYS A 99 7.25 2.30 -14.20
CA CYS A 99 7.43 2.06 -12.77
C CYS A 99 8.46 3.01 -12.13
N GLN A 100 9.41 3.55 -12.91
CA GLN A 100 10.44 4.47 -12.45
C GLN A 100 10.09 5.95 -12.61
N ARG A 101 9.04 6.25 -13.37
CA ARG A 101 8.60 7.63 -13.67
C ARG A 101 7.36 7.99 -12.87
N GLN A 102 6.48 7.02 -12.66
CA GLN A 102 5.15 7.23 -12.09
C GLN A 102 4.93 6.34 -10.88
N VAL A 103 4.04 6.81 -10.00
CA VAL A 103 3.44 6.02 -8.93
C VAL A 103 1.93 6.08 -9.06
N MET A 104 1.26 5.02 -8.61
CA MET A 104 -0.19 4.98 -8.64
C MET A 104 -0.74 5.71 -7.42
N TYR A 105 -1.56 6.74 -7.60
CA TYR A 105 -2.28 7.38 -6.51
C TYR A 105 -3.66 6.74 -6.34
N VAL A 106 -4.06 6.47 -5.09
CA VAL A 106 -5.37 5.98 -4.70
C VAL A 106 -5.85 6.78 -3.48
N GLY A 107 -6.83 7.65 -3.70
CA GLY A 107 -7.52 8.38 -2.64
C GLY A 107 -8.71 7.58 -2.13
N VAL A 108 -8.81 7.43 -0.81
CA VAL A 108 -9.94 6.83 -0.12
C VAL A 108 -10.44 7.75 0.99
N ARG A 109 -11.66 7.54 1.47
CA ARG A 109 -12.20 8.22 2.65
C ARG A 109 -12.71 7.20 3.65
N PRO A 110 -12.66 7.48 4.96
CA PRO A 110 -13.20 6.56 5.96
C PRO A 110 -14.72 6.45 5.83
N ARG A 111 -15.23 5.26 6.17
CA ARG A 111 -16.68 5.02 6.32
C ARG A 111 -17.08 5.12 7.79
N VAL A 112 -18.34 5.47 8.03
CA VAL A 112 -18.93 5.44 9.37
C VAL A 112 -19.27 4.01 9.77
N ARG A 113 -19.36 3.75 11.09
CA ARG A 113 -19.64 2.42 11.67
C ARG A 113 -20.75 1.63 10.98
N ASP A 114 -21.88 2.28 10.70
CA ASP A 114 -23.06 1.64 10.13
C ASP A 114 -22.85 1.11 8.71
N GLU A 115 -21.95 1.74 7.95
CA GLU A 115 -21.64 1.36 6.57
C GLU A 115 -20.67 0.18 6.51
N HIS A 116 -19.66 0.15 7.39
CA HIS A 116 -18.62 -0.87 7.34
C HIS A 116 -18.92 -2.09 8.21
N LYS A 117 -19.70 -1.96 9.30
CA LYS A 117 -20.10 -3.07 10.19
C LYS A 117 -18.91 -3.93 10.63
N ASP A 118 -17.82 -3.27 11.02
CA ASP A 118 -16.51 -3.86 11.36
C ASP A 118 -15.87 -4.80 10.32
N LYS A 119 -16.34 -4.78 9.06
CA LYS A 119 -15.74 -5.55 7.97
C LYS A 119 -14.50 -4.83 7.45
N HIS A 120 -13.34 -5.47 7.57
CA HIS A 120 -12.05 -4.90 7.14
C HIS A 120 -12.07 -4.34 5.72
N GLY A 121 -12.73 -5.04 4.77
CA GLY A 121 -12.80 -4.59 3.38
C GLY A 121 -13.64 -3.33 3.15
N LYS A 122 -14.46 -2.91 4.13
CA LYS A 122 -15.39 -1.78 4.01
C LYS A 122 -15.00 -0.56 4.84
N PHE A 123 -13.86 -0.56 5.53
CA PHE A 123 -13.47 0.59 6.37
C PHE A 123 -13.31 1.90 5.60
N PHE A 124 -12.98 1.82 4.31
CA PHE A 124 -12.80 2.99 3.45
C PHE A 124 -13.60 2.85 2.16
N SER A 125 -14.11 3.97 1.63
CA SER A 125 -14.71 4.05 0.30
C SER A 125 -13.74 4.67 -0.70
N PHE A 126 -13.87 4.29 -1.96
CA PHE A 126 -13.09 4.86 -3.06
C PHE A 126 -13.42 6.34 -3.27
N VAL A 127 -12.41 7.15 -3.59
CA VAL A 127 -12.60 8.56 -3.99
C VAL A 127 -12.01 8.78 -5.39
N ALA A 128 -10.72 8.51 -5.56
CA ALA A 128 -10.03 8.73 -6.81
C ALA A 128 -8.86 7.77 -6.99
N ALA A 129 -8.46 7.54 -8.23
CA ALA A 129 -7.22 6.87 -8.54
C ALA A 129 -6.70 7.31 -9.90
N TYR A 130 -5.39 7.54 -10.00
CA TYR A 130 -4.71 8.00 -11.21
C TYR A 130 -3.18 7.81 -11.09
N PRO A 131 -2.46 7.65 -12.20
CA PRO A 131 -1.00 7.73 -12.20
C PRO A 131 -0.55 9.17 -11.93
N ILE A 132 0.49 9.33 -11.10
CA ILE A 132 1.14 10.62 -10.83
C ILE A 132 2.64 10.47 -11.05
N ASP A 133 3.27 11.48 -11.65
CA ASP A 133 4.72 11.48 -11.82
C ASP A 133 5.42 11.58 -10.46
N ILE A 134 6.55 10.87 -10.32
CA ILE A 134 7.30 10.82 -9.05
C ILE A 134 7.79 12.20 -8.63
N SER A 135 8.16 13.06 -9.58
CA SER A 135 8.55 14.45 -9.29
C SER A 135 7.39 15.24 -8.68
N GLU A 136 6.20 15.16 -9.29
CA GLU A 136 4.99 15.81 -8.77
C GLU A 136 4.60 15.24 -7.40
N ALA A 137 4.71 13.91 -7.23
CA ALA A 137 4.41 13.25 -5.97
C ALA A 137 5.38 13.66 -4.85
N LEU A 138 6.65 13.92 -5.16
CA LEU A 138 7.64 14.42 -4.19
C LEU A 138 7.35 15.85 -3.72
N GLU A 139 6.85 16.71 -4.63
CA GLU A 139 6.44 18.08 -4.30
C GLU A 139 5.16 18.09 -3.46
N ARG A 140 4.19 17.25 -3.84
CA ARG A 140 2.88 17.18 -3.19
C ARG A 140 2.91 16.48 -1.83
N TYR A 141 3.77 15.46 -1.67
CA TYR A 141 3.88 14.67 -0.45
C TYR A 141 5.30 14.78 0.13
N PRO A 142 5.60 15.84 0.89
CA PRO A 142 6.92 16.03 1.47
C PRO A 142 7.29 14.87 2.41
N PRO A 143 8.60 14.58 2.60
CA PRO A 143 9.11 13.37 3.22
C PRO A 143 8.88 13.24 4.74
N SER A 144 7.90 13.93 5.31
CA SER A 144 7.58 13.89 6.75
C SER A 144 7.06 12.51 7.23
N CYS A 145 6.76 11.59 6.31
CA CYS A 145 6.26 10.24 6.62
C CYS A 145 7.32 9.16 6.31
N PRO A 146 7.45 8.08 7.12
CA PRO A 146 8.39 6.96 6.90
C PRO A 146 8.19 6.20 5.58
N THR A 147 7.10 6.47 4.87
CA THR A 147 6.72 5.95 3.54
C THR A 147 7.28 6.82 2.42
N SER A 148 8.57 7.17 2.50
CA SER A 148 9.17 8.09 1.54
C SER A 148 9.23 7.51 0.13
N LEU A 149 8.92 8.35 -0.86
CA LEU A 149 9.22 8.07 -2.27
C LEU A 149 10.72 7.85 -2.50
N ALA A 150 11.58 8.42 -1.66
CA ALA A 150 13.02 8.14 -1.66
C ALA A 150 13.33 6.68 -1.31
N TYR A 151 12.58 6.06 -0.39
CA TYR A 151 12.71 4.62 -0.09
C TYR A 151 12.27 3.77 -1.29
N LEU A 152 11.17 4.14 -1.95
CA LEU A 152 10.75 3.49 -3.19
C LEU A 152 11.83 3.59 -4.26
N LYS A 153 12.40 4.79 -4.47
CA LYS A 153 13.47 5.02 -5.44
C LYS A 153 14.69 4.15 -5.14
N LYS A 154 15.12 4.11 -3.88
CA LYS A 154 16.20 3.21 -3.44
C LYS A 154 15.89 1.74 -3.75
N ARG A 155 14.66 1.27 -3.51
CA ARG A 155 14.27 -0.11 -3.84
C ARG A 155 14.27 -0.38 -5.34
N GLN A 156 13.87 0.59 -6.15
CA GLN A 156 13.94 0.48 -7.60
C GLN A 156 15.39 0.31 -8.05
N ASP A 157 16.29 1.16 -7.56
CA ASP A 157 17.71 1.12 -7.90
C ASP A 157 18.37 -0.19 -7.42
N ASP A 158 18.07 -0.64 -6.21
CA ASP A 158 18.59 -1.90 -5.66
C ASP A 158 18.06 -3.11 -6.45
N SER A 159 16.79 -3.10 -6.87
CA SER A 159 16.19 -4.19 -7.65
C SER A 159 16.77 -4.28 -9.06
N LEU A 160 17.04 -3.12 -9.69
CA LEU A 160 17.69 -3.04 -10.99
C LEU A 160 19.13 -3.56 -10.91
N LYS A 161 19.91 -3.14 -9.88
CA LYS A 161 21.27 -3.62 -9.63
C LYS A 161 21.33 -5.13 -9.38
N ASP A 162 20.39 -5.66 -8.61
CA ASP A 162 20.34 -7.08 -8.26
C ASP A 162 19.72 -7.97 -9.37
N GLY A 163 19.24 -7.39 -10.48
CA GLY A 163 18.58 -8.13 -11.58
C GLY A 163 17.25 -8.80 -11.16
N LYS A 164 16.59 -8.29 -10.12
CA LYS A 164 15.39 -8.92 -9.51
C LYS A 164 14.06 -8.50 -10.14
N GLY A 165 14.11 -7.68 -11.18
CA GLY A 165 12.95 -7.11 -11.88
C GLY A 165 12.66 -5.69 -11.42
N ASN A 166 11.48 -5.19 -11.79
CA ASN A 166 11.07 -3.82 -11.56
C ASN A 166 10.21 -3.68 -10.30
N VAL A 167 10.21 -2.46 -9.74
CA VAL A 167 9.44 -2.10 -8.54
C VAL A 167 8.60 -0.88 -8.88
N ALA A 168 7.27 -1.01 -8.84
CA ALA A 168 6.37 0.13 -8.93
C ALA A 168 5.93 0.56 -7.52
N GLY A 169 5.46 1.79 -7.37
CA GLY A 169 4.91 2.29 -6.12
C GLY A 169 3.44 2.65 -6.26
N MET A 170 2.71 2.54 -5.16
CA MET A 170 1.34 3.04 -5.05
C MET A 170 1.18 3.80 -3.73
N ILE A 171 0.64 5.01 -3.79
CA ILE A 171 0.26 5.82 -2.64
C ILE A 171 -1.23 5.60 -2.40
N VAL A 172 -1.58 5.14 -1.20
CA VAL A 172 -2.95 5.11 -0.69
C VAL A 172 -3.09 6.23 0.32
N GLU A 173 -3.80 7.29 -0.06
CA GLU A 173 -4.07 8.42 0.81
C GLU A 173 -5.49 8.33 1.36
N VAL A 174 -5.64 8.55 2.66
CA VAL A 174 -6.97 8.79 3.23
C VAL A 174 -7.22 10.29 3.29
N PHE A 175 -8.29 10.76 2.66
CA PHE A 175 -8.71 12.17 2.70
C PHE A 175 -8.79 12.67 4.15
N ASP A 176 -8.19 13.85 4.40
CA ASP A 176 -8.05 14.48 5.71
C ASP A 176 -7.38 13.59 6.77
N GLY A 177 -6.49 12.68 6.33
CA GLY A 177 -5.92 11.66 7.18
C GLY A 177 -4.53 11.19 6.73
N PRO A 178 -4.06 10.06 7.28
CA PRO A 178 -2.76 9.50 6.97
C PRO A 178 -2.67 8.88 5.57
N SER A 179 -1.48 8.91 5.00
CA SER A 179 -1.13 8.26 3.73
C SER A 179 -0.21 7.05 3.93
N ASN A 180 -0.45 5.98 3.18
CA ASN A 180 0.36 4.76 3.16
C ASN A 180 0.96 4.52 1.77
N LEU A 181 2.27 4.28 1.68
CA LEU A 181 2.94 3.87 0.43
C LEU A 181 3.10 2.35 0.39
N ILE A 182 2.60 1.74 -0.68
CA ILE A 182 2.62 0.31 -0.92
C ILE A 182 3.56 0.04 -2.10
N PRO A 183 4.72 -0.60 -1.86
CA PRO A 183 5.59 -1.02 -2.95
C PRO A 183 5.02 -2.26 -3.65
N LEU A 184 4.95 -2.21 -4.98
CA LEU A 184 4.63 -3.32 -5.85
C LEU A 184 5.93 -3.92 -6.37
N THR A 185 6.29 -5.10 -5.90
CA THR A 185 7.60 -5.72 -6.15
C THR A 185 7.52 -6.86 -7.16
N SER A 186 8.67 -7.24 -7.71
CA SER A 186 8.84 -8.43 -8.57
C SER A 186 8.05 -8.36 -9.87
N LEU A 187 7.98 -7.16 -10.46
CA LEU A 187 7.36 -6.93 -11.75
C LEU A 187 8.36 -7.30 -12.86
N ARG A 188 8.20 -8.50 -13.44
CA ARG A 188 8.99 -8.95 -14.60
C ARG A 188 8.18 -8.74 -15.87
N GLU A 189 8.82 -8.27 -16.94
CA GLU A 189 8.15 -8.05 -18.23
C GLU A 189 7.37 -9.28 -18.72
N GLU A 190 7.97 -10.45 -18.61
CA GLU A 190 7.37 -11.74 -18.99
C GLU A 190 6.04 -12.00 -18.27
N MET A 191 5.91 -11.57 -17.01
CA MET A 191 4.69 -11.73 -16.22
C MET A 191 3.60 -10.71 -16.55
N LEU A 192 3.96 -9.66 -17.30
CA LEU A 192 3.10 -8.53 -17.61
C LEU A 192 2.57 -8.57 -19.04
N LYS A 193 3.34 -9.14 -19.99
CA LYS A 193 2.99 -9.20 -21.43
C LYS A 193 1.71 -9.98 -21.72
N ASP A 194 1.43 -11.04 -20.96
CA ASP A 194 0.23 -11.87 -21.13
C ASP A 194 -1.01 -11.34 -20.39
N ARG A 195 -0.88 -10.21 -19.67
CA ARG A 195 -1.99 -9.64 -18.90
C ARG A 195 -2.87 -8.80 -19.81
N GLN A 196 -3.94 -9.40 -20.31
CA GLN A 196 -5.02 -8.67 -20.96
C GLN A 196 -6.11 -8.35 -19.93
N TYR A 197 -6.47 -7.08 -19.80
CA TYR A 197 -7.67 -6.69 -19.07
C TYR A 197 -8.82 -6.58 -20.05
N PRO A 198 -9.89 -7.37 -19.91
CA PRO A 198 -11.00 -7.33 -20.84
C PRO A 198 -11.84 -6.10 -20.56
N GLY A 199 -11.68 -5.04 -21.37
CA GLY A 199 -12.64 -3.94 -21.60
C GLY A 199 -13.09 -3.07 -20.42
N VAL A 200 -12.98 -3.53 -19.17
CA VAL A 200 -13.37 -2.81 -17.96
C VAL A 200 -12.27 -1.81 -17.65
N LYS A 201 -12.64 -0.53 -17.49
CA LYS A 201 -11.69 0.48 -17.04
C LYS A 201 -11.21 0.07 -15.65
N TRP A 202 -9.91 -0.17 -15.48
CA TRP A 202 -9.31 -0.63 -14.21
C TRP A 202 -9.80 0.17 -12.99
N ARG A 203 -10.12 1.45 -13.17
CA ARG A 203 -10.67 2.35 -12.14
C ARG A 203 -12.05 1.92 -11.65
N GLU A 204 -12.93 1.50 -12.55
CA GLU A 204 -14.28 1.01 -12.22
C GLU A 204 -14.19 -0.32 -11.45
N CYS A 205 -13.25 -1.19 -11.85
CA CYS A 205 -12.99 -2.44 -11.12
C CYS A 205 -12.46 -2.17 -9.71
N LEU A 206 -11.50 -1.24 -9.57
CA LEU A 206 -10.95 -0.84 -8.28
C LEU A 206 -12.04 -0.27 -7.36
N MET A 207 -12.83 0.67 -7.88
CA MET A 207 -13.97 1.28 -7.18
C MET A 207 -14.96 0.21 -6.73
N PHE A 208 -15.38 -0.69 -7.62
CA PHE A 208 -16.33 -1.75 -7.30
C PHE A 208 -15.86 -2.66 -6.14
N HIS A 209 -14.61 -3.11 -6.17
CA HIS A 209 -14.08 -4.00 -5.14
C HIS A 209 -13.91 -3.30 -3.79
N ILE A 210 -13.37 -2.08 -3.81
CA ILE A 210 -13.24 -1.27 -2.60
C ILE A 210 -14.61 -1.01 -2.01
N ASP A 211 -15.56 -0.52 -2.82
CA ASP A 211 -16.82 -0.04 -2.28
C ASP A 211 -17.77 -1.16 -1.84
N SER A 212 -17.69 -2.31 -2.52
CA SER A 212 -18.41 -3.52 -2.14
C SER A 212 -17.75 -4.27 -0.99
N GLY A 213 -16.48 -3.96 -0.67
CA GLY A 213 -15.67 -4.69 0.30
C GLY A 213 -15.37 -6.13 -0.13
N LEU A 214 -15.22 -6.36 -1.43
CA LEU A 214 -14.99 -7.67 -2.02
C LEU A 214 -13.49 -7.91 -2.24
N LYS A 215 -13.05 -9.12 -1.91
CA LYS A 215 -11.67 -9.52 -2.14
C LYS A 215 -11.51 -10.08 -3.54
N LEU A 216 -10.60 -9.50 -4.33
CA LEU A 216 -10.20 -10.11 -5.59
C LEU A 216 -9.46 -11.43 -5.30
N THR A 217 -9.90 -12.51 -5.91
CA THR A 217 -9.25 -13.83 -5.81
C THR A 217 -8.65 -14.23 -7.16
N PRO A 218 -7.61 -15.09 -7.18
CA PRO A 218 -7.09 -15.61 -8.45
C PRO A 218 -8.13 -16.36 -9.29
N LYS A 219 -9.19 -16.90 -8.67
CA LYS A 219 -10.31 -17.54 -9.37
C LYS A 219 -11.20 -16.54 -10.09
N THR A 220 -11.38 -15.36 -9.50
CA THR A 220 -12.14 -14.24 -10.08
C THR A 220 -11.30 -13.37 -11.03
N MET A 221 -10.00 -13.64 -11.19
CA MET A 221 -9.13 -12.99 -12.18
C MET A 221 -9.26 -13.57 -13.59
N ARG A 222 -10.00 -14.67 -13.77
CA ARG A 222 -10.39 -15.13 -15.11
C ARG A 222 -11.52 -14.23 -15.60
N PHE A 223 -11.14 -13.10 -16.17
CA PHE A 223 -12.04 -12.28 -16.97
C PHE A 223 -11.79 -12.59 -18.45
#